data_AF-K4LKJ6-F1
#
_entry.id   AF-K4LKJ6-F1
#
_cell.length_a   1.000
_cell.length_b   1.000
_cell.length_c   1.000
_cell.angle_alpha   90.00
_cell.angle_beta   90.00
_cell.angle_gamma   90.00
#
_symmetry.space_group_name_H-M   'P 1'
#
loop_
_entity.id
_entity.type
_entity.pdbx_description
1 polymer ?
#
loop_
_entity_poly.entity_id
_entity_poly.type
_entity_poly.pdbx_seq_one_letter_code
_entity_poly.pdbx_strand_id
1 'polypeptide(L)'
;MKRMAKKKELPEFKGDEIPEFASEEEAAEFFDRHSFAEAMERGVLAPDDPAEPDPELAATSKTKRVTLRLRVSQIEAAKEIAKRKDIPYQTLLRSWIAEGIRREMEGKG
;
A
#
# COMPACT_ATOMS: atom_id res chain seq x y z
N MET A 1 35.88 -3.09 -38.09
CA MET A 1 35.62 -1.80 -37.39
C MET A 1 34.80 -2.06 -36.14
N LYS A 2 35.35 -1.75 -34.96
CA LYS A 2 34.69 -1.92 -33.65
C LYS A 2 33.69 -0.77 -33.49
N ARG A 3 32.38 -1.05 -33.43
CA ARG A 3 31.37 -0.03 -33.11
C ARG A 3 31.54 0.32 -31.63
N MET A 4 32.14 1.47 -31.34
CA MET A 4 32.14 2.02 -29.99
C MET A 4 30.72 2.49 -29.69
N ALA A 5 30.00 1.75 -28.85
CA ALA A 5 28.74 2.22 -28.29
C ALA A 5 29.04 3.49 -27.50
N LYS A 6 28.42 4.59 -27.91
CA LYS A 6 28.46 5.88 -27.22
C LYS A 6 27.99 5.62 -25.79
N LYS A 7 28.87 5.81 -24.79
CA LYS A 7 28.48 5.85 -23.38
C LYS A 7 27.50 7.03 -23.26
N LYS A 8 26.20 6.74 -23.21
CA LYS A 8 25.22 7.72 -22.77
C LYS A 8 25.46 7.89 -21.27
N GLU A 9 25.80 9.11 -20.88
CA GLU A 9 25.84 9.46 -19.46
C GLU A 9 24.40 9.37 -18.94
N LEU A 10 24.22 8.68 -17.82
CA LEU A 10 22.91 8.53 -17.19
C LEU A 10 22.37 9.92 -16.80
N PRO A 11 21.04 10.13 -16.90
CA PRO A 11 20.44 11.41 -16.52
C PRO A 11 20.75 11.73 -15.06
N GLU A 12 21.00 13.01 -14.75
CA GLU A 12 21.16 13.46 -13.38
C GLU A 12 19.80 13.49 -12.68
N PHE A 13 19.70 12.87 -11.49
CA PHE A 13 18.50 12.97 -10.67
C PHE A 13 18.42 14.35 -10.02
N LYS A 14 17.48 15.18 -10.49
CA LYS A 14 17.22 16.52 -9.95
C LYS A 14 16.10 16.57 -8.91
N GLY A 15 15.51 15.43 -8.54
CA GLY A 15 14.55 15.33 -7.45
C GLY A 15 13.14 15.81 -7.72
N ASP A 16 13.00 16.76 -8.64
CA ASP A 16 11.70 17.30 -9.00
C ASP A 16 10.92 16.36 -9.94
N GLU A 17 11.59 15.53 -10.75
CA GLU A 17 10.95 14.62 -11.72
C GLU A 17 11.76 13.32 -11.93
N ILE A 18 11.05 12.20 -12.14
CA ILE A 18 11.65 10.93 -12.58
C ILE A 18 12.09 11.09 -14.05
N PRO A 19 13.35 10.83 -14.40
CA PRO A 19 13.81 10.94 -15.79
C PRO A 19 13.06 10.01 -16.74
N GLU A 20 12.89 10.44 -18.00
CA GLU A 20 12.44 9.53 -19.05
C GLU A 20 13.56 8.57 -19.43
N PHE A 21 13.35 7.27 -19.18
CA PHE A 21 14.29 6.21 -19.54
C PHE A 21 14.01 5.69 -20.96
N ALA A 22 15.05 5.45 -21.74
CA ALA A 22 14.89 4.86 -23.08
C ALA A 22 14.70 3.33 -23.04
N SER A 23 15.06 2.67 -21.94
CA SER A 23 14.83 1.24 -21.69
C SER A 23 14.70 0.90 -20.20
N GLU A 24 14.15 -0.27 -19.90
CA GLU A 24 14.05 -0.79 -18.53
C GLU A 24 15.43 -1.07 -17.90
N GLU A 25 16.40 -1.49 -18.72
CA GLU A 25 17.79 -1.70 -18.30
C GLU A 25 18.46 -0.39 -17.85
N GLU A 26 18.18 0.72 -18.56
CA GLU A 26 18.67 2.05 -18.18
C GLU A 26 18.03 2.53 -16.87
N ALA A 27 16.74 2.24 -16.66
CA ALA A 27 16.06 2.53 -15.40
C ALA A 27 16.67 1.73 -14.24
N ALA A 28 16.92 0.43 -14.43
CA ALA A 28 17.52 -0.43 -13.42
C ALA A 28 18.92 0.05 -13.02
N GLU A 29 19.79 0.37 -13.99
CA GLU A 29 21.12 0.93 -13.73
C GLU A 29 21.05 2.29 -13.02
N PHE A 30 20.06 3.11 -13.33
CA PHE A 30 19.83 4.38 -12.65
C PHE A 30 19.42 4.18 -11.18
N PHE A 31 18.43 3.33 -10.89
CA PHE A 31 17.98 3.08 -9.51
C PHE A 31 19.01 2.32 -8.66
N ASP A 32 19.85 1.49 -9.27
CA ASP A 32 20.95 0.82 -8.55
C ASP A 32 22.07 1.81 -8.17
N ARG A 33 22.31 2.82 -9.03
CA ARG A 33 23.35 3.83 -8.80
C ARG A 33 22.89 5.03 -7.97
N HIS A 34 21.60 5.33 -7.94
CA HIS A 34 21.03 6.47 -7.24
C HIS A 34 20.20 6.02 -6.03
N SER A 35 20.74 6.24 -4.82
CA SER A 35 20.02 5.92 -3.58
C SER A 35 18.97 6.97 -3.28
N PHE A 36 17.73 6.52 -3.06
CA PHE A 36 16.62 7.36 -2.61
C PHE A 36 16.94 8.10 -1.30
N ALA A 37 17.68 7.47 -0.39
CA ALA A 37 18.08 8.08 0.88
C ALA A 37 19.03 9.27 0.70
N GLU A 38 19.96 9.19 -0.25
CA GLU A 38 20.90 10.28 -0.55
C GLU A 38 20.17 11.48 -1.16
N ALA A 39 19.17 11.24 -2.00
CA ALA A 39 18.35 12.29 -2.59
C ALA A 39 17.49 13.04 -1.54
N MET A 40 16.94 12.31 -0.56
CA MET A 40 16.26 12.91 0.59
C MET A 40 17.22 13.75 1.44
N GLU A 41 18.43 13.26 1.73
CA GLU A 41 19.43 13.97 2.54
C GLU A 41 19.95 15.24 1.85
N ARG A 42 20.07 15.22 0.52
CA ARG A 42 20.46 16.38 -0.28
C ARG A 42 19.35 17.41 -0.44
N GLY A 43 18.15 17.16 0.11
CA GLY A 43 16.98 18.05 0.00
C GLY A 43 16.43 18.14 -1.42
N VAL A 44 16.79 17.18 -2.26
CA VAL A 44 16.41 17.08 -3.68
C VAL A 44 15.03 16.45 -3.77
N LEU A 45 14.71 15.53 -2.86
CA LEU A 45 13.35 15.08 -2.61
C LEU A 45 12.84 15.74 -1.33
N ALA A 46 11.91 16.69 -1.45
CA ALA A 46 11.17 17.15 -0.28
C ALA A 46 10.20 16.03 0.13
N PRO A 47 10.02 15.74 1.43
CA PRO A 47 8.83 15.01 1.84
C PRO A 47 7.63 15.83 1.37
N ASP A 48 6.84 15.30 0.45
CA ASP A 48 5.53 15.87 0.16
C ASP A 48 4.80 16.06 1.49
N ASP A 49 4.15 17.22 1.67
CA ASP A 49 3.17 17.39 2.74
C ASP A 49 2.29 16.14 2.74
N PRO A 50 2.03 15.51 3.90
CA PRO A 50 1.32 14.24 3.98
C PRO A 50 0.03 14.38 3.18
N ALA A 51 -0.01 13.76 2.01
CA ALA A 51 -1.10 13.94 1.06
C ALA A 51 -2.40 13.64 1.80
N GLU A 52 -3.29 14.64 1.88
CA GLU A 52 -4.60 14.40 2.47
C GLU A 52 -5.24 13.27 1.65
N PRO A 53 -5.70 12.18 2.32
CA PRO A 53 -6.28 11.08 1.61
C PRO A 53 -7.48 11.59 0.82
N ASP A 54 -7.60 11.14 -0.43
CA ASP A 54 -8.72 11.49 -1.30
C ASP A 54 -10.04 11.44 -0.51
N PRO A 55 -10.88 12.49 -0.54
CA PRO A 55 -12.12 12.55 0.23
C PRO A 55 -13.03 11.34 -0.02
N GLU A 56 -12.97 10.70 -1.19
CA GLU A 56 -13.71 9.48 -1.51
C GLU A 56 -13.15 8.24 -0.75
N LEU A 57 -11.82 8.14 -0.62
CA LEU A 57 -11.14 7.13 0.21
C LEU A 57 -11.37 7.39 1.71
N ALA A 58 -11.46 8.66 2.12
CA ALA A 58 -11.79 9.04 3.49
C ALA A 58 -13.25 8.72 3.85
N ALA A 59 -14.18 8.75 2.88
CA ALA A 59 -15.59 8.44 3.12
C ALA A 59 -15.82 6.94 3.38
N THR A 60 -15.11 6.06 2.67
CA THR A 60 -15.24 4.59 2.78
C THR A 60 -14.58 4.01 4.04
N SER A 61 -13.70 4.77 4.70
CA SER A 61 -12.96 4.35 5.90
C SER A 61 -13.64 4.70 7.24
N LYS A 62 -14.81 5.37 7.20
CA LYS A 62 -15.53 5.78 8.42
C LYS A 62 -16.06 4.58 9.17
N THR A 63 -15.56 4.36 10.39
CA THR A 63 -16.06 3.34 11.31
C THR A 63 -16.82 3.97 12.48
N LYS A 64 -17.87 3.29 12.95
CA LYS A 64 -18.60 3.66 14.17
C LYS A 64 -18.44 2.56 15.21
N ARG A 65 -18.20 2.93 16.47
CA ARG A 65 -18.13 1.97 17.58
C ARG A 65 -19.54 1.46 17.90
N VAL A 66 -19.65 0.15 18.03
CA VAL A 66 -20.88 -0.53 18.46
C VAL A 66 -20.55 -1.49 19.59
N THR A 67 -21.50 -1.68 20.51
CA THR A 67 -21.38 -2.67 21.59
C THR A 67 -22.31 -3.85 21.28
N LEU A 68 -21.74 -5.04 21.12
CA LEU A 68 -22.47 -6.28 20.86
C LEU A 68 -22.18 -7.31 21.95
N ARG A 69 -23.22 -8.00 22.42
CA ARG A 69 -23.06 -9.14 23.34
C ARG A 69 -22.84 -10.42 22.53
N LEU A 70 -21.79 -11.15 22.86
CA LEU A 70 -21.46 -12.45 22.28
C LEU A 70 -21.27 -13.46 23.41
N ARG A 71 -21.52 -14.75 23.14
CA ARG A 71 -21.16 -15.80 24.10
C ARG A 71 -19.64 -15.86 24.23
N VAL A 72 -19.15 -16.16 25.44
CA VAL A 72 -17.70 -16.31 25.71
C VAL A 72 -17.08 -17.34 24.75
N SER A 73 -17.76 -18.48 24.53
CA SER A 73 -17.30 -19.50 23.59
C SER A 73 -17.12 -19.02 22.15
N GLN A 74 -17.96 -18.07 21.70
CA GLN A 74 -17.83 -17.49 20.36
C GLN A 74 -16.62 -16.55 20.26
N ILE A 75 -16.36 -15.78 21.33
CA ILE A 75 -15.20 -14.88 21.39
C ILE A 75 -13.91 -15.69 21.36
N GLU A 76 -13.82 -16.76 22.16
CA GLU A 76 -12.64 -17.61 22.21
C GLU A 76 -12.40 -18.36 20.89
N ALA A 77 -13.46 -18.89 20.27
CA ALA A 77 -13.37 -19.50 18.95
C ALA A 77 -12.88 -18.51 17.88
N ALA A 78 -13.38 -17.27 17.90
CA ALA A 78 -12.94 -16.23 16.96
C ALA A 78 -11.46 -15.88 17.15
N LYS A 79 -10.98 -15.77 18.40
CA LYS A 79 -9.57 -15.53 18.70
C LYS A 79 -8.67 -16.64 18.16
N GLU A 80 -9.04 -17.90 18.36
CA GLU A 80 -8.26 -19.05 17.88
C GLU A 80 -8.21 -19.11 16.34
N ILE A 81 -9.33 -18.84 15.67
CA ILE A 81 -9.35 -18.76 14.20
C ILE A 81 -8.50 -17.59 13.70
N ALA A 82 -8.57 -16.43 14.36
CA ALA A 82 -7.82 -15.24 13.99
C ALA A 82 -6.31 -15.45 14.14
N LYS A 83 -5.88 -16.10 15.23
CA LYS A 83 -4.48 -16.48 15.46
C LYS A 83 -3.95 -17.39 14.35
N ARG A 84 -4.71 -18.41 13.94
CA ARG A 84 -4.33 -19.29 12.83
C ARG A 84 -4.25 -18.58 11.48
N LYS A 85 -4.97 -17.47 11.32
CA LYS A 85 -4.98 -16.64 10.11
C LYS A 85 -3.99 -15.46 10.19
N ASP A 86 -3.26 -15.33 11.30
CA ASP A 86 -2.35 -14.23 11.59
C ASP A 86 -2.99 -12.83 11.41
N ILE A 87 -4.22 -12.68 11.89
CA ILE A 87 -4.95 -11.40 11.86
C ILE A 87 -5.59 -11.08 13.21
N PRO A 88 -5.86 -9.81 13.53
CA PRO A 88 -6.61 -9.44 14.73
C PRO A 88 -8.03 -10.01 14.71
N TYR A 89 -8.51 -10.55 15.84
CA TYR A 89 -9.86 -11.15 15.92
C TYR A 89 -10.98 -10.14 15.60
N GLN A 90 -10.78 -8.85 15.88
CA GLN A 90 -11.73 -7.80 15.51
C GLN A 90 -11.82 -7.63 13.99
N THR A 91 -10.71 -7.77 13.26
CA THR A 91 -10.68 -7.76 11.79
C THR A 91 -11.41 -8.98 11.22
N LEU A 92 -11.19 -10.16 11.81
CA LEU A 92 -11.94 -11.38 11.43
C LEU A 92 -13.46 -11.20 11.62
N LEU A 93 -13.88 -10.71 12.79
CA LEU A 93 -15.31 -10.48 13.08
C LEU A 93 -15.92 -9.47 12.09
N ARG A 94 -15.21 -8.38 11.76
CA ARG A 94 -15.69 -7.41 10.75
C ARG A 94 -15.85 -8.06 9.38
N SER A 95 -14.91 -8.90 8.96
CA SER A 95 -14.99 -9.63 7.69
C SER A 95 -16.21 -10.55 7.64
N TRP A 96 -16.47 -11.33 8.70
CA TRP A 96 -17.66 -12.19 8.77
C TRP A 96 -18.97 -11.41 8.78
N ILE A 97 -19.03 -10.25 9.45
CA ILE A 97 -20.22 -9.40 9.43
C ILE A 97 -20.48 -8.87 8.02
N ALA A 98 -19.45 -8.37 7.33
CA ALA A 98 -19.57 -7.88 5.97
C ALA A 98 -20.02 -9.00 5.01
N GLU A 99 -19.44 -10.19 5.15
CA GLU A 99 -19.83 -11.36 4.36
C GLU A 99 -21.27 -11.80 4.64
N GLY A 100 -21.69 -11.83 5.90
CA GLY A 100 -23.07 -12.14 6.28
C GLY A 100 -24.07 -11.18 5.67
N ILE A 101 -23.78 -9.87 5.71
CA ILE A 101 -24.63 -8.85 5.07
C ILE A 101 -24.68 -9.07 3.55
N ARG A 102 -23.53 -9.29 2.90
CA ARG A 102 -23.47 -9.50 1.45
C ARG A 102 -24.32 -10.71 1.04
N ARG A 103 -24.18 -11.83 1.73
CA ARG A 103 -24.95 -13.06 1.47
C ARG A 103 -26.46 -12.83 1.57
N GLU A 104 -26.91 -12.05 2.55
CA GLU A 104 -28.34 -11.72 2.72
C GLU A 104 -28.87 -10.72 1.68
N MET A 105 -28.01 -9.85 1.14
CA MET A 105 -28.38 -8.90 0.08
C MET A 105 -28.44 -9.58 -1.29
N GLU A 106 -27.52 -10.51 -1.56
CA GLU A 106 -27.48 -11.28 -2.81
C GLU A 106 -28.56 -12.36 -2.88
N GLY A 107 -28.94 -12.96 -1.74
CA GLY A 107 -29.98 -13.99 -1.66
C GLY A 107 -31.43 -13.46 -1.66
N LYS A 108 -31.63 -12.14 -1.71
CA LYS A 108 -32.94 -11.47 -1.76
C LYS A 108 -33.26 -10.85 -3.13
N GLY A 109 -32.55 -11.28 -4.18
CA GLY A 109 -32.82 -10.95 -5.59
C GLY A 109 -33.73 -11.98 -6.26
#